data_AF-A0A090UYC4-F1
#
_entry.id   AF-A0A090UYC4-F1
#
_cell.length_a   1.000
_cell.length_b   1.000
_cell.length_c   1.000
_cell.angle_alpha   90.00
_cell.angle_beta   90.00
_cell.angle_gamma   90.00
#
_symmetry.space_group_name_H-M   'P 1'
#
loop_
_entity.id
_entity.type
_entity.pdbx_description
1 polymer ?
#
loop_
_entity_poly.entity_id
_entity_poly.type
_entity_poly.pdbx_seq_one_letter_code
_entity_poly.pdbx_strand_id
1 'polypeptide(L)'
;MLEKIYFWKVRRGYNSPVIAIAAIVASLFIITIGAFAWWYYGVKVPADEKRAAQQQALRKKQAGLADIASFYKKSLTGVEIPQAINVLEEIRQTTLTLSALGVAIKKRNFICDTKSCAVGFNIEQGTILTFPVINFFGKAYSASVPVRREKDRAPANDFEYSRLALPVTENKLFIQWSRKQALSLHSCNEIITYVNTYNSLLNTEKSNKVLRDGIILFKSYPTSAVKDEEAALAGHVSFRGLMNASWEMQIGNDQDRFSAGASEINAQLALYKQAYRDAFLIKKIESNDKGIKISGGLVCKA
;
A
#
# COMPACT_ATOMS: atom_id res chain seq x y z
N MET A 1 75.41 -75.55 -34.77
CA MET A 1 74.22 -75.29 -33.93
C MET A 1 73.81 -73.83 -34.13
N LEU A 2 72.55 -73.62 -34.57
CA LEU A 2 71.69 -72.42 -34.42
C LEU A 2 72.23 -71.08 -34.98
N GLU A 3 71.88 -70.58 -36.18
CA GLU A 3 70.55 -70.08 -36.65
C GLU A 3 69.80 -69.24 -35.59
N LYS A 4 69.28 -68.01 -35.79
CA LYS A 4 68.96 -67.15 -36.93
C LYS A 4 68.73 -65.73 -36.35
N ILE A 5 69.37 -64.68 -36.88
CA ILE A 5 69.02 -63.29 -36.54
C ILE A 5 67.98 -62.81 -37.55
N TYR A 6 66.74 -62.59 -37.10
CA TYR A 6 65.65 -62.09 -37.91
C TYR A 6 65.80 -60.58 -38.14
N PHE A 7 66.16 -60.21 -39.37
CA PHE A 7 65.99 -58.86 -39.90
C PHE A 7 64.50 -58.59 -40.14
N TRP A 8 63.86 -57.80 -39.28
CA TRP A 8 62.56 -57.21 -39.62
C TRP A 8 62.74 -55.95 -40.48
N LYS A 9 62.19 -56.08 -41.67
CA LYS A 9 62.18 -55.19 -42.82
C LYS A 9 61.36 -53.92 -42.52
N VAL A 10 62.01 -52.78 -42.32
CA VAL A 10 61.34 -51.47 -42.36
C VAL A 10 61.18 -51.05 -43.82
N ARG A 11 59.97 -51.28 -44.37
CA ARG A 11 59.56 -50.72 -45.66
C ARG A 11 59.53 -49.18 -45.53
N ARG A 12 60.53 -48.51 -46.10
CA ARG A 12 60.45 -47.08 -46.44
C ARG A 12 59.43 -46.90 -47.56
N GLY A 13 58.20 -46.60 -47.17
CA GLY A 13 57.15 -46.06 -48.03
C GLY A 13 57.19 -44.53 -47.98
N TYR A 14 57.40 -43.93 -49.14
CA TYR A 14 57.52 -42.50 -49.40
C TYR A 14 56.20 -41.77 -49.05
N ASN A 15 56.18 -40.96 -47.97
CA ASN A 15 55.09 -40.02 -47.63
C ASN A 15 55.60 -38.80 -46.82
N SER A 16 56.86 -38.39 -47.03
CA SER A 16 57.51 -37.30 -46.29
C SER A 16 56.82 -35.93 -46.37
N PRO A 17 56.24 -35.48 -47.52
CA PRO A 17 55.59 -34.17 -47.55
C PRO A 17 54.21 -34.18 -46.87
N VAL A 18 53.48 -35.30 -46.90
CA VAL A 18 52.13 -35.39 -46.30
C VAL A 18 52.18 -35.39 -44.78
N ILE A 19 53.16 -36.07 -44.17
CA ILE A 19 53.34 -36.08 -42.70
C ILE A 19 53.80 -34.70 -42.21
N ALA A 20 54.68 -34.03 -42.96
CA ALA A 20 55.13 -32.68 -42.62
C ALA A 20 54.00 -31.64 -42.72
N ILE A 21 53.18 -31.70 -43.78
CA ILE A 21 52.00 -30.84 -43.94
C ILE A 21 50.97 -31.12 -42.83
N ALA A 22 50.72 -32.40 -42.52
CA ALA A 22 49.81 -32.78 -41.42
C ALA A 22 50.30 -32.26 -40.06
N ALA A 23 51.61 -32.30 -39.79
CA ALA A 23 52.19 -31.76 -38.55
C ALA A 23 52.06 -30.23 -38.47
N ILE A 24 52.27 -29.52 -39.58
CA ILE A 24 52.09 -28.06 -39.64
C ILE A 24 50.63 -27.68 -39.41
N VAL A 25 49.69 -28.35 -40.09
CA VAL A 25 48.24 -28.12 -39.92
C VAL A 25 47.79 -28.43 -38.49
N ALA A 26 48.28 -29.52 -37.89
CA ALA A 26 48.00 -29.86 -36.50
C ALA A 26 48.55 -28.80 -35.52
N SER A 27 49.77 -28.28 -35.77
CA SER A 27 50.35 -27.22 -34.95
C SER A 27 49.58 -25.90 -35.03
N LEU A 28 49.12 -25.51 -36.23
CA LEU A 28 48.25 -24.34 -36.42
C LEU A 28 46.91 -24.51 -35.72
N PHE A 29 46.34 -25.72 -35.73
CA PHE A 29 45.12 -26.02 -34.98
C PHE A 29 45.31 -25.88 -33.46
N ILE A 30 46.43 -26.33 -32.91
CA ILE A 30 46.73 -26.19 -31.48
C ILE A 30 46.90 -24.71 -31.10
N ILE A 31 47.60 -23.92 -31.93
CA ILE A 31 47.82 -22.50 -31.69
C ILE A 31 46.49 -21.73 -31.74
N THR A 32 45.62 -22.04 -32.71
CA THR A 32 44.32 -21.37 -32.84
C THR A 32 43.36 -21.73 -31.70
N ILE A 33 43.33 -22.99 -31.26
CA ILE A 33 42.55 -23.41 -30.08
C ILE A 33 43.08 -22.72 -28.81
N GLY A 34 44.40 -22.65 -28.64
CA GLY A 34 45.03 -21.97 -27.51
C GLY A 34 44.74 -20.47 -27.47
N ALA A 35 44.82 -19.79 -28.62
CA ALA A 35 44.48 -18.37 -28.75
C ALA A 35 42.99 -18.12 -28.48
N PHE A 36 42.09 -18.99 -28.96
CA PHE A 36 40.66 -18.90 -28.69
C PHE A 36 40.33 -19.10 -27.21
N ALA A 37 40.94 -20.11 -26.58
CA ALA A 37 40.80 -20.35 -25.14
C ALA A 37 41.32 -19.16 -24.33
N TRP A 38 42.48 -18.61 -24.67
CA TRP A 38 43.04 -17.43 -24.01
C TRP A 38 42.15 -16.19 -24.17
N TRP A 39 41.62 -15.93 -25.37
CA TRP A 39 40.69 -14.80 -25.58
C TRP A 39 39.37 -14.99 -24.83
N TYR A 40 38.81 -16.20 -24.87
CA TYR A 40 37.54 -16.51 -24.21
C TYR A 40 37.65 -16.37 -22.69
N TYR A 41 38.62 -17.03 -22.06
CA TYR A 41 38.78 -17.01 -20.60
C TYR A 41 39.49 -15.75 -20.08
N GLY A 42 40.43 -15.19 -20.85
CA GLY A 42 41.23 -14.04 -20.42
C GLY A 42 40.59 -12.68 -20.69
N VAL A 43 39.72 -12.57 -21.71
CA VAL A 43 39.13 -11.29 -22.12
C VAL A 43 37.61 -11.30 -22.04
N LYS A 44 36.95 -12.32 -22.59
CA LYS A 44 35.49 -12.34 -22.71
C LYS A 44 34.79 -12.59 -21.37
N VAL A 45 35.16 -13.66 -20.67
CA VAL A 45 34.60 -14.00 -19.34
C VAL A 45 34.71 -12.84 -18.33
N PRO A 46 35.88 -12.23 -18.09
CA PRO A 46 35.99 -11.13 -17.12
C PRO A 46 35.27 -9.84 -17.57
N ALA A 47 35.14 -9.61 -18.88
CA ALA A 47 34.37 -8.46 -19.39
C ALA A 47 32.86 -8.67 -19.20
N ASP A 48 32.37 -9.88 -19.44
CA ASP A 48 30.95 -10.22 -19.24
C ASP A 48 30.58 -10.30 -17.75
N GLU A 49 31.48 -10.79 -16.89
CA GLU A 49 31.32 -10.71 -15.43
C GLU A 49 31.24 -9.26 -14.92
N LYS A 50 32.12 -8.37 -15.40
CA LYS A 50 32.07 -6.94 -15.06
C LYS A 50 30.77 -6.29 -15.53
N ARG A 51 30.31 -6.59 -16.75
CA ARG A 51 29.02 -6.10 -17.26
C ARG A 51 27.84 -6.65 -16.47
N ALA A 52 27.86 -7.94 -16.13
CA ALA A 52 26.83 -8.57 -15.30
C ALA A 52 26.80 -7.94 -13.89
N ALA A 53 27.96 -7.72 -13.28
CA ALA A 53 28.07 -7.05 -11.99
C ALA A 53 27.57 -5.60 -12.04
N GLN A 54 27.89 -4.85 -13.11
CA GLN A 54 27.36 -3.51 -13.34
C GLN A 54 25.84 -3.51 -13.52
N GLN A 55 25.31 -4.43 -14.32
CA GLN A 55 23.86 -4.58 -14.51
C GLN A 55 23.16 -4.96 -13.20
N GLN A 56 23.73 -5.86 -12.41
CA GLN A 56 23.20 -6.20 -11.09
C GLN A 56 23.23 -5.00 -10.15
N ALA A 57 24.29 -4.20 -10.15
CA ALA A 57 24.38 -2.98 -9.35
C ALA A 57 23.31 -1.95 -9.77
N LEU A 58 23.09 -1.76 -11.08
CA LEU A 58 22.04 -0.89 -11.60
C LEU A 58 20.64 -1.38 -11.22
N ARG A 59 20.38 -2.69 -11.35
CA ARG A 59 19.10 -3.30 -10.96
C ARG A 59 18.84 -3.13 -9.46
N LYS A 60 19.85 -3.33 -8.61
CA LYS A 60 19.73 -3.11 -7.16
C LYS A 60 19.38 -1.65 -6.84
N LYS A 61 20.02 -0.68 -7.52
CA LYS A 61 19.70 0.75 -7.36
C LYS A 61 18.27 1.07 -7.81
N GLN A 62 17.84 0.55 -8.96
CA GLN A 62 16.48 0.76 -9.47
C GLN A 62 15.43 0.12 -8.57
N ALA A 63 15.69 -1.09 -8.07
CA ALA A 63 14.81 -1.76 -7.11
C ALA A 63 14.67 -0.93 -5.83
N GLY A 64 15.80 -0.49 -5.23
CA GLY A 64 15.75 0.36 -4.04
C GLY A 64 14.98 1.67 -4.24
N LEU A 65 15.13 2.32 -5.40
CA LEU A 65 14.33 3.51 -5.74
C LEU A 65 12.84 3.19 -5.89
N ALA A 66 12.49 2.05 -6.49
CA ALA A 66 11.12 1.60 -6.62
C ALA A 66 10.50 1.26 -5.26
N ASP A 67 11.27 0.63 -4.36
CA ASP A 67 10.85 0.29 -3.01
C ASP A 67 10.58 1.56 -2.19
N ILE A 68 11.48 2.53 -2.23
CA ILE A 68 11.28 3.86 -1.64
C ILE A 68 10.02 4.51 -2.22
N ALA A 69 9.89 4.58 -3.54
CA ALA A 69 8.72 5.20 -4.17
C ALA A 69 7.40 4.48 -3.79
N SER A 70 7.42 3.16 -3.68
CA SER A 70 6.26 2.35 -3.27
C SER A 70 5.89 2.60 -1.80
N PHE A 71 6.89 2.72 -0.92
CA PHE A 71 6.71 3.05 0.49
C PHE A 71 6.08 4.42 0.65
N TYR A 72 6.61 5.45 -0.01
CA TYR A 72 6.05 6.81 0.04
C TYR A 72 4.64 6.84 -0.51
N LYS A 73 4.41 6.22 -1.68
CA LYS A 73 3.09 6.13 -2.27
C LYS A 73 2.08 5.52 -1.29
N LYS A 74 2.39 4.37 -0.69
CA LYS A 74 1.50 3.68 0.27
C LYS A 74 1.30 4.44 1.59
N SER A 75 2.34 5.11 2.05
CA SER A 75 2.32 5.90 3.30
C SER A 75 1.46 7.15 3.13
N LEU A 76 1.61 7.84 2.00
CA LEU A 76 0.91 9.06 1.66
C LEU A 76 -0.47 8.79 1.03
N THR A 77 -0.85 7.54 0.72
CA THR A 77 -2.22 7.24 0.31
C THR A 77 -3.19 7.51 1.46
N GLY A 78 -4.22 8.31 1.20
CA GLY A 78 -5.28 8.61 2.14
C GLY A 78 -5.89 9.97 1.85
N VAL A 79 -7.00 10.25 2.50
CA VAL A 79 -7.77 11.48 2.33
C VAL A 79 -7.53 12.39 3.53
N GLU A 80 -7.58 13.69 3.32
CA GLU A 80 -7.41 14.64 4.43
C GLU A 80 -8.65 14.66 5.32
N ILE A 81 -8.47 15.05 6.58
CA ILE A 81 -9.57 15.17 7.54
C ILE A 81 -10.78 15.97 7.00
N PRO A 82 -10.62 17.15 6.36
CA PRO A 82 -11.77 17.90 5.83
C PRO A 82 -12.58 17.11 4.78
N GLN A 83 -11.91 16.32 3.94
CA GLN A 83 -12.59 15.49 2.95
C GLN A 83 -13.35 14.34 3.61
N ALA A 84 -12.75 13.71 4.63
CA ALA A 84 -13.43 12.67 5.42
C ALA A 84 -14.67 13.21 6.14
N ILE A 85 -14.63 14.45 6.64
CA ILE A 85 -15.78 15.14 7.22
C ILE A 85 -16.89 15.32 6.18
N ASN A 86 -16.56 15.74 4.95
CA ASN A 86 -17.54 15.87 3.87
C ASN A 86 -18.19 14.52 3.51
N VAL A 87 -17.43 13.42 3.54
CA VAL A 87 -17.99 12.07 3.31
C VAL A 87 -18.98 11.69 4.40
N LEU A 88 -18.66 11.94 5.66
CA LEU A 88 -19.57 11.69 6.78
C LEU A 88 -20.85 12.54 6.68
N GLU A 89 -20.72 13.79 6.23
CA GLU A 89 -21.85 14.68 6.03
C GLU A 89 -22.75 14.22 4.88
N GLU A 90 -22.18 13.80 3.75
CA GLU A 90 -22.95 13.28 2.60
C GLU A 90 -23.74 12.01 2.98
N ILE A 91 -23.14 11.11 3.77
CA ILE A 91 -23.82 9.90 4.28
C ILE A 91 -24.99 10.28 5.18
N ARG A 92 -24.81 11.28 6.05
CA ARG A 92 -25.86 11.80 6.93
C ARG A 92 -27.00 12.40 6.11
N GLN A 93 -26.69 13.27 5.15
CA GLN A 93 -27.69 13.90 4.27
C GLN A 93 -28.46 12.87 3.44
N THR A 94 -27.78 11.84 2.93
CA THR A 94 -28.42 10.73 2.22
C THR A 94 -29.42 10.00 3.13
N THR A 95 -29.03 9.72 4.38
CA THR A 95 -29.90 9.05 5.35
C THR A 95 -31.13 9.90 5.67
N LEU A 96 -30.94 11.20 5.93
CA LEU A 96 -32.04 12.13 6.21
C LEU A 96 -32.99 12.26 5.02
N THR A 97 -32.46 12.28 3.80
CA THR A 97 -33.27 12.33 2.57
C THR A 97 -34.13 11.09 2.43
N LEU A 98 -33.57 9.90 2.68
CA LEU A 98 -34.33 8.64 2.64
C LEU A 98 -35.43 8.60 3.71
N SER A 99 -35.13 9.04 4.93
CA SER A 99 -36.15 9.17 5.99
C SER A 99 -37.25 10.16 5.63
N ALA A 100 -36.89 11.29 5.00
CA ALA A 100 -37.87 12.29 4.53
C ALA A 100 -38.76 11.77 3.39
N LEU A 101 -38.27 10.82 2.59
CA LEU A 101 -39.05 10.10 1.57
C LEU A 101 -39.95 9.00 2.16
N GLY A 102 -40.00 8.86 3.48
CA GLY A 102 -40.84 7.88 4.18
C GLY A 102 -40.21 6.50 4.33
N VAL A 103 -38.91 6.34 4.07
CA VAL A 103 -38.20 5.09 4.35
C VAL A 103 -37.94 5.00 5.85
N ALA A 104 -38.61 4.05 6.52
CA ALA A 104 -38.43 3.77 7.94
C ALA A 104 -37.15 2.98 8.19
N ILE A 105 -36.03 3.70 8.36
CA ILE A 105 -34.70 3.13 8.55
C ILE A 105 -34.51 2.71 10.01
N LYS A 106 -34.34 1.41 10.26
CA LYS A 106 -34.00 0.85 11.57
C LYS A 106 -32.50 0.91 11.85
N LYS A 107 -31.70 0.54 10.85
CA LYS A 107 -30.23 0.50 10.96
C LYS A 107 -29.62 0.89 9.63
N ARG A 108 -28.45 1.51 9.70
CA ARG A 108 -27.61 1.82 8.54
C ARG A 108 -26.22 1.27 8.78
N ASN A 109 -25.67 0.65 7.75
CA ASN A 109 -24.30 0.20 7.71
C ASN A 109 -23.58 0.89 6.54
N PHE A 110 -22.38 1.39 6.73
CA PHE A 110 -21.58 1.93 5.64
C PHE A 110 -20.11 1.56 5.77
N ILE A 111 -19.45 1.44 4.62
CA ILE A 111 -18.02 1.19 4.51
C ILE A 111 -17.51 2.06 3.37
N CYS A 112 -16.60 2.96 3.70
CA CYS A 112 -15.95 3.88 2.78
C CYS A 112 -14.45 3.63 2.77
N ASP A 113 -13.88 3.51 1.58
CA ASP A 113 -12.44 3.59 1.36
C ASP A 113 -12.07 4.94 0.73
N THR A 114 -10.83 5.10 0.26
CA THR A 114 -10.36 6.35 -0.36
C THR A 114 -11.01 6.68 -1.71
N LYS A 115 -11.75 5.76 -2.33
CA LYS A 115 -12.26 5.87 -3.70
C LYS A 115 -13.78 5.77 -3.77
N SER A 116 -14.37 4.95 -2.92
CA SER A 116 -15.78 4.61 -2.98
C SER A 116 -16.36 4.29 -1.61
N CYS A 117 -17.68 4.44 -1.52
CA CYS A 117 -18.48 4.01 -0.39
C CYS A 117 -19.50 2.95 -0.81
N ALA A 118 -19.84 2.09 0.15
CA ALA A 118 -21.03 1.27 0.13
C ALA A 118 -21.88 1.65 1.35
N VAL A 119 -23.16 1.91 1.14
CA VAL A 119 -24.11 2.27 2.19
C VAL A 119 -25.31 1.34 2.10
N GLY A 120 -25.53 0.56 3.15
CA GLY A 120 -26.65 -0.37 3.31
C GLY A 120 -27.60 0.06 4.41
N PHE A 121 -28.86 -0.32 4.26
CA PHE A 121 -29.95 0.03 5.16
C PHE A 121 -30.77 -1.21 5.50
N ASN A 122 -31.24 -1.23 6.75
CA ASN A 122 -32.26 -2.16 7.23
C ASN A 122 -33.49 -1.34 7.59
N ILE A 123 -34.65 -1.77 7.12
CA ILE A 123 -35.93 -1.12 7.33
C ILE A 123 -36.64 -1.72 8.55
N GLU A 124 -37.59 -0.96 9.10
CA GLU A 124 -38.48 -1.48 10.14
C GLU A 124 -39.43 -2.55 9.58
N GLN A 125 -39.76 -3.54 10.41
CA GLN A 125 -40.70 -4.59 10.02
C GLN A 125 -42.09 -4.01 9.74
N GLY A 126 -42.76 -4.52 8.71
CA GLY A 126 -44.10 -4.06 8.31
C GLY A 126 -44.11 -2.81 7.42
N THR A 127 -42.95 -2.36 6.96
CA THR A 127 -42.83 -1.20 6.06
C THR A 127 -42.69 -1.65 4.60
N ILE A 128 -43.23 -0.86 3.68
CA ILE A 128 -43.13 -1.14 2.25
C ILE A 128 -41.72 -0.75 1.81
N LEU A 129 -40.98 -1.73 1.31
CA LEU A 129 -39.64 -1.51 0.78
C LEU A 129 -39.73 -0.69 -0.52
N THR A 130 -39.31 0.57 -0.44
CA THR A 130 -39.15 1.44 -1.60
C THR A 130 -37.66 1.60 -1.89
N PHE A 131 -37.31 1.65 -3.18
CA PHE A 131 -35.94 1.81 -3.65
C PHE A 131 -35.78 3.19 -4.30
N PRO A 132 -35.75 4.27 -3.51
CA PRO A 132 -35.54 5.59 -4.05
C PRO A 132 -34.17 5.68 -4.72
N VAL A 133 -34.06 6.53 -5.73
CA VAL A 133 -32.76 6.93 -6.27
C VAL A 133 -32.22 8.03 -5.37
N ILE A 134 -30.97 7.88 -4.91
CA ILE A 134 -30.29 8.91 -4.13
C ILE A 134 -29.36 9.73 -5.01
N ASN A 135 -29.14 10.97 -4.60
CA ASN A 135 -28.05 11.79 -5.12
C ASN A 135 -26.90 11.76 -4.11
N PHE A 136 -25.71 11.34 -4.55
CA PHE A 136 -24.52 11.27 -3.72
C PHE A 136 -23.38 11.98 -4.46
N PHE A 137 -22.92 13.12 -3.93
CA PHE A 137 -21.97 14.03 -4.57
C PHE A 137 -22.34 14.41 -6.01
N GLY A 138 -23.62 14.74 -6.24
CA GLY A 138 -24.14 15.18 -7.54
C GLY A 138 -24.40 14.05 -8.54
N LYS A 139 -24.22 12.78 -8.17
CA LYS A 139 -24.47 11.62 -9.02
C LYS A 139 -25.64 10.80 -8.49
N ALA A 140 -26.51 10.37 -9.40
CA ALA A 140 -27.65 9.53 -9.09
C ALA A 140 -27.22 8.05 -8.94
N TYR A 141 -27.69 7.40 -7.88
CA TYR A 141 -27.45 5.99 -7.60
C TYR A 141 -28.75 5.27 -7.29
N SER A 142 -28.94 4.11 -7.93
CA SER A 142 -30.07 3.23 -7.66
C SER A 142 -29.73 2.25 -6.54
N ALA A 143 -30.72 1.94 -5.71
CA ALA A 143 -30.58 0.91 -4.70
C ALA A 143 -30.51 -0.48 -5.34
N SER A 144 -29.86 -1.41 -4.63
CA SER A 144 -29.77 -2.81 -4.99
C SER A 144 -30.12 -3.66 -3.78
N VAL A 145 -30.80 -4.79 -4.01
CA VAL A 145 -31.06 -5.78 -2.97
C VAL A 145 -29.87 -6.75 -2.97
N PRO A 146 -29.17 -6.92 -1.84
CA PRO A 146 -28.06 -7.86 -1.76
C PRO A 146 -28.59 -9.30 -1.92
N VAL A 147 -28.37 -9.91 -3.08
CA VAL A 147 -28.73 -11.31 -3.34
C VAL A 147 -27.64 -12.22 -2.78
N ARG A 148 -27.94 -13.05 -1.76
CA ARG A 148 -26.98 -14.05 -1.26
C ARG A 148 -27.10 -15.37 -2.02
N ARG A 149 -25.96 -16.05 -2.19
CA ARG A 149 -25.87 -17.47 -2.55
C ARG A 149 -26.18 -18.31 -1.30
N GLU A 150 -26.80 -19.47 -1.53
CA GLU A 150 -27.47 -20.42 -0.61
C GLU A 150 -26.79 -20.79 0.74
N LYS A 151 -25.56 -20.35 1.04
CA LYS A 151 -24.79 -20.80 2.22
C LYS A 151 -24.57 -19.75 3.33
N ASP A 152 -24.93 -18.49 3.12
CA ASP A 152 -24.76 -17.46 4.15
C ASP A 152 -26.08 -17.18 4.88
N ARG A 153 -26.00 -16.89 6.19
CA ARG A 153 -27.13 -16.42 7.03
C ARG A 153 -27.86 -15.23 6.38
N ALA A 154 -29.03 -14.83 6.90
CA ALA A 154 -29.82 -13.70 6.38
C ALA A 154 -28.95 -12.48 5.95
N PRO A 155 -29.31 -11.80 4.84
CA PRO A 155 -28.56 -10.64 4.35
C PRO A 155 -28.41 -9.58 5.45
N ALA A 156 -27.23 -8.97 5.52
CA ALA A 156 -26.91 -8.00 6.58
C ALA A 156 -27.71 -6.69 6.45
N ASN A 157 -28.11 -6.36 5.22
CA ASN A 157 -28.90 -5.18 4.86
C ASN A 157 -30.11 -5.62 4.03
N ASP A 158 -31.21 -4.89 4.10
CA ASP A 158 -32.39 -5.12 3.26
C ASP A 158 -32.16 -4.55 1.85
N PHE A 159 -31.43 -3.43 1.75
CA PHE A 159 -30.96 -2.85 0.50
C PHE A 159 -29.67 -2.05 0.67
N GLU A 160 -28.95 -1.83 -0.43
CA GLU A 160 -27.69 -1.10 -0.43
C GLU A 160 -27.44 -0.31 -1.72
N TYR A 161 -26.68 0.76 -1.57
CA TYR A 161 -26.04 1.49 -2.67
C TYR A 161 -24.56 1.13 -2.66
N SER A 162 -24.11 0.48 -3.73
CA SER A 162 -22.72 0.06 -3.89
C SER A 162 -21.97 1.00 -4.84
N ARG A 163 -20.65 1.10 -4.66
CA ARG A 163 -19.74 1.87 -5.53
C ARG A 163 -20.13 3.35 -5.66
N LEU A 164 -20.62 3.95 -4.58
CA LEU A 164 -20.79 5.39 -4.47
C LEU A 164 -19.43 6.06 -4.65
N ALA A 165 -19.27 6.84 -5.71
CA ALA A 165 -17.98 7.44 -6.02
C ALA A 165 -17.72 8.62 -5.10
N LEU A 166 -16.55 8.65 -4.48
CA LEU A 166 -16.14 9.79 -3.66
C LEU A 166 -15.38 10.81 -4.52
N PRO A 167 -15.69 12.11 -4.44
CA PRO A 167 -14.94 13.16 -5.12
C PRO A 167 -13.65 13.51 -4.36
N VAL A 168 -12.89 12.49 -3.95
CA VAL A 168 -11.68 12.73 -3.17
C VAL A 168 -10.54 13.13 -4.10
N THR A 169 -9.96 14.30 -3.83
CA THR A 169 -8.67 14.68 -4.41
C THR A 169 -7.53 14.10 -3.58
N GLU A 170 -6.40 13.79 -4.22
CA GLU A 170 -5.17 13.41 -3.52
C GLU A 170 -4.83 14.44 -2.44
N ASN A 171 -4.31 13.98 -1.30
CA ASN A 171 -3.92 14.88 -0.21
C ASN A 171 -2.70 15.72 -0.60
N LYS A 172 -2.52 16.85 0.08
CA LYS A 172 -1.46 17.82 -0.18
C LYS A 172 -0.06 17.20 -0.10
N LEU A 173 0.19 16.30 0.85
CA LEU A 173 1.49 15.65 1.02
C LEU A 173 1.82 14.72 -0.16
N PHE A 174 0.83 13.99 -0.67
CA PHE A 174 0.97 13.18 -1.88
C PHE A 174 1.27 14.02 -3.11
N ILE A 175 0.59 15.16 -3.27
CA ILE A 175 0.82 16.11 -4.37
C ILE A 175 2.23 16.73 -4.28
N GLN A 176 2.66 17.12 -3.08
CA GLN A 176 4.02 17.65 -2.86
C GLN A 176 5.07 16.60 -3.21
N TRP A 177 4.88 15.36 -2.76
CA TRP A 177 5.77 14.25 -3.08
C TRP A 177 5.84 13.98 -4.59
N SER A 178 4.70 13.90 -5.27
CA SER A 178 4.65 13.61 -6.71
C SER A 178 5.29 14.72 -7.54
N ARG A 179 5.24 15.96 -7.07
CA ARG A 179 5.92 17.13 -7.66
C ARG A 179 7.39 17.28 -7.22
N LYS A 180 7.94 16.32 -6.46
CA LYS A 180 9.30 16.36 -5.89
C LYS A 180 9.57 17.59 -5.01
N GLN A 181 8.53 18.15 -4.40
CA GLN A 181 8.63 19.24 -3.44
C GLN A 181 8.97 18.70 -2.05
N ALA A 182 9.53 19.56 -1.21
CA ALA A 182 9.79 19.22 0.19
C ALA A 182 8.46 18.94 0.92
N LEU A 183 8.43 17.85 1.70
CA LEU A 183 7.27 17.48 2.50
C LEU A 183 7.27 18.26 3.80
N SER A 184 6.18 19.00 4.06
CA SER A 184 5.95 19.67 5.33
C SER A 184 5.42 18.66 6.36
N LEU A 185 6.33 17.93 7.00
CA LEU A 185 6.00 16.93 8.03
C LEU A 185 6.33 17.44 9.44
N HIS A 186 5.45 17.16 10.40
CA HIS A 186 5.66 17.38 11.83
C HIS A 186 6.53 16.29 12.44
N SER A 187 7.17 16.57 13.58
CA SER A 187 7.97 15.55 14.27
C SER A 187 7.09 14.43 14.82
N CYS A 188 7.52 13.17 14.68
CA CYS A 188 6.80 12.04 15.24
C CYS A 188 6.66 12.17 16.77
N ASN A 189 7.66 12.73 17.46
CA ASN A 189 7.62 12.91 18.91
C ASN A 189 6.52 13.89 19.34
N GLU A 190 6.33 14.98 18.59
CA GLU A 190 5.28 15.98 18.86
C GLU A 190 3.89 15.35 18.72
N ILE A 191 3.67 14.60 17.64
CA ILE A 191 2.38 13.94 17.38
C ILE A 191 2.09 12.85 18.42
N ILE A 192 3.08 12.00 18.73
CA ILE A 192 2.92 10.93 19.72
C ILE A 192 2.61 11.53 21.10
N THR A 193 3.33 12.59 21.49
CA THR A 193 3.06 13.32 22.74
C THR A 193 1.65 13.86 22.75
N TYR A 194 1.23 14.54 21.68
CA TYR A 194 -0.13 15.05 21.54
C TYR A 194 -1.18 13.94 21.69
N VAL A 195 -1.02 12.82 20.98
CA VAL A 195 -1.98 11.71 21.04
C VAL A 195 -2.02 11.09 22.45
N ASN A 196 -0.89 10.95 23.11
CA ASN A 196 -0.84 10.45 24.49
C ASN A 196 -1.56 11.39 25.46
N THR A 197 -1.32 12.70 25.35
CA THR A 197 -2.01 13.72 26.16
C THR A 197 -3.52 13.73 25.87
N TYR A 198 -3.91 13.72 24.59
CA TYR A 198 -5.30 13.68 24.15
C TYR A 198 -6.01 12.43 24.67
N ASN A 199 -5.41 11.25 24.53
CA ASN A 199 -5.95 9.99 25.04
C ASN A 199 -6.05 9.99 26.58
N SER A 200 -5.09 10.61 27.28
CA SER A 200 -5.14 10.76 28.73
C SER A 200 -6.32 11.61 29.18
N LEU A 201 -6.64 12.68 28.44
CA LEU A 201 -7.82 13.52 28.73
C LEU A 201 -9.14 12.77 28.52
N LEU A 202 -9.16 11.78 27.63
CA LEU A 202 -10.34 10.95 27.40
C LEU A 202 -10.47 9.80 28.41
N ASN A 203 -9.39 9.42 29.09
CA ASN A 203 -9.34 8.26 29.99
C ASN A 203 -9.56 8.61 31.48
N THR A 204 -9.98 9.83 31.80
CA THR A 204 -10.09 10.34 33.18
C THR A 204 -11.37 9.97 33.92
N GLU A 205 -12.36 9.34 33.28
CA GLU A 205 -13.61 8.94 33.96
C GLU A 205 -13.62 7.45 34.33
N LYS A 206 -13.33 7.18 35.60
CA LYS A 206 -13.41 5.88 36.29
C LYS A 206 -14.87 5.40 36.48
N SER A 207 -15.68 5.42 35.42
CA SER A 207 -17.00 4.79 35.40
C SER A 207 -16.88 3.46 34.67
N ASN A 208 -17.27 2.36 35.33
CA ASN A 208 -16.97 0.95 34.99
C ASN A 208 -17.62 0.39 33.69
N LYS A 209 -17.84 1.23 32.68
CA LYS A 209 -18.06 0.83 31.28
C LYS A 209 -17.46 1.91 30.38
N VAL A 210 -16.13 2.01 30.35
CA VAL A 210 -15.42 3.02 29.55
C VAL A 210 -15.65 2.75 28.06
N LEU A 211 -16.68 3.39 27.49
CA LEU A 211 -16.74 3.66 26.07
C LEU A 211 -15.48 4.46 25.73
N ARG A 212 -14.54 3.81 25.06
CA ARG A 212 -13.27 4.39 24.57
C ARG A 212 -13.53 5.31 23.37
N ASP A 213 -14.48 6.21 23.52
CA ASP A 213 -14.97 7.02 22.43
C ASP A 213 -13.98 8.13 22.11
N GLY A 214 -13.57 8.16 20.85
CA GLY A 214 -12.65 9.15 20.32
C GLY A 214 -11.18 8.91 20.64
N ILE A 215 -10.80 7.81 21.32
CA ILE A 215 -9.39 7.47 21.59
C ILE A 215 -8.69 7.10 20.28
N ILE A 216 -7.49 7.65 20.07
CA ILE A 216 -6.63 7.32 18.93
C ILE A 216 -5.72 6.17 19.33
N LEU A 217 -5.85 5.03 18.65
CA LEU A 217 -5.03 3.85 18.88
C LEU A 217 -4.04 3.67 17.74
N PHE A 218 -2.74 3.72 18.06
CA PHE A 218 -1.69 3.31 17.14
C PHE A 218 -1.56 1.78 17.13
N LYS A 219 -1.58 1.18 15.94
CA LYS A 219 -1.31 -0.26 15.77
C LYS A 219 0.18 -0.58 15.89
N SER A 220 1.01 0.41 15.59
CA SER A 220 2.47 0.34 15.69
C SER A 220 3.02 1.76 15.87
N TYR A 221 4.20 1.87 16.47
CA TYR A 221 4.92 3.15 16.48
C TYR A 221 5.32 3.57 15.06
N PRO A 222 5.47 4.89 14.81
CA PRO A 222 5.96 5.38 13.53
C PRO A 222 7.33 4.82 13.19
N THR A 223 7.43 4.18 12.03
CA THR A 223 8.69 3.61 11.52
C THR A 223 8.83 3.88 10.03
N SER A 224 10.07 3.79 9.53
CA SER A 224 10.34 3.85 8.10
C SER A 224 10.96 2.54 7.66
N ALA A 225 10.28 1.84 6.75
CA ALA A 225 10.76 0.56 6.22
C ALA A 225 11.89 0.73 5.20
N VAL A 226 12.16 1.97 4.77
CA VAL A 226 13.13 2.29 3.71
C VAL A 226 14.29 3.15 4.23
N LYS A 227 14.48 3.22 5.55
CA LYS A 227 15.47 4.09 6.19
C LYS A 227 16.90 3.77 5.73
N ASP A 228 17.22 2.49 5.62
CA ASP A 228 18.56 2.04 5.26
C ASP A 228 18.81 2.22 3.75
N GLU A 229 17.79 1.97 2.93
CA GLU A 229 17.80 2.21 1.48
C GLU A 229 17.92 3.71 1.15
N GLU A 230 17.22 4.58 1.90
CA GLU A 230 17.34 6.04 1.78
C GLU A 230 18.76 6.53 2.13
N ALA A 231 19.38 5.94 3.15
CA ALA A 231 20.75 6.24 3.53
C ALA A 231 21.76 5.77 2.46
N ALA A 232 21.57 4.57 1.92
CA ALA A 232 22.43 4.00 0.87
C ALA A 232 22.31 4.73 -0.49
N LEU A 233 21.14 5.31 -0.79
CA LEU A 233 20.87 6.06 -2.02
C LEU A 233 20.95 7.58 -1.80
N ALA A 234 21.71 8.00 -0.79
CA ALA A 234 21.88 9.40 -0.45
C ALA A 234 22.39 10.21 -1.66
N GLY A 235 21.55 11.11 -2.18
CA GLY A 235 21.85 11.98 -3.34
C GLY A 235 20.98 11.72 -4.56
N HIS A 236 20.32 10.56 -4.62
CA HIS A 236 19.36 10.24 -5.69
C HIS A 236 17.89 10.43 -5.28
N VAL A 237 17.64 10.61 -3.98
CA VAL A 237 16.30 10.83 -3.42
C VAL A 237 16.23 12.25 -2.83
N SER A 238 15.23 13.02 -3.23
CA SER A 238 15.03 14.41 -2.80
C SER A 238 14.32 14.54 -1.45
N PHE A 239 13.76 13.46 -0.93
CA PHE A 239 13.01 13.38 0.32
C PHE A 239 13.55 12.23 1.17
N ARG A 240 13.60 12.42 2.49
CA ARG A 240 14.07 11.40 3.44
C ARG A 240 13.36 11.50 4.77
N GLY A 241 13.35 10.38 5.49
CA GLY A 241 12.93 10.36 6.89
C GLY A 241 11.42 10.37 7.09
N LEU A 242 10.63 10.06 6.05
CA LEU A 242 9.20 9.79 6.22
C LEU A 242 9.03 8.54 7.09
N MET A 243 8.33 8.71 8.20
CA MET A 243 7.84 7.63 9.04
C MET A 243 6.34 7.51 8.91
N ASN A 244 5.84 6.28 8.99
CA ASN A 244 4.42 6.00 8.98
C ASN A 244 3.99 5.17 10.18
N ALA A 245 2.75 5.34 10.61
CA ALA A 245 2.07 4.44 11.54
C ALA A 245 0.63 4.21 11.07
N SER A 246 0.05 3.08 11.44
CA SER A 246 -1.40 2.87 11.26
C SER A 246 -2.12 3.25 12.54
N TRP A 247 -3.25 3.96 12.41
CA TRP A 247 -4.07 4.35 13.54
C TRP A 247 -5.54 4.02 13.31
N GLU A 248 -6.28 3.92 14.41
CA GLU A 248 -7.74 3.80 14.39
C GLU A 248 -8.37 4.56 15.56
N MET A 249 -9.60 4.99 15.36
CA MET A 249 -10.45 5.67 16.34
C MET A 249 -11.85 5.07 16.25
N GLN A 250 -12.49 4.83 17.39
CA GLN A 250 -13.87 4.38 17.48
C GLN A 250 -14.70 5.49 18.12
N ILE A 251 -15.84 5.80 17.53
CA ILE A 251 -16.84 6.75 18.04
C ILE A 251 -18.10 5.96 18.33
N GLY A 252 -18.49 5.93 19.60
CA GLY A 252 -19.69 5.27 20.09
C GLY A 252 -20.98 5.84 19.52
N ASN A 253 -22.05 5.07 19.68
CA ASN A 253 -23.42 5.50 19.38
C ASN A 253 -24.09 6.22 20.57
N ASP A 254 -23.46 6.20 21.75
CA ASP A 254 -24.04 6.70 23.00
C ASP A 254 -23.77 8.21 23.19
N GLN A 255 -24.65 8.89 23.92
CA GLN A 255 -24.80 10.35 23.98
C GLN A 255 -23.67 11.13 24.70
N ASP A 256 -22.59 10.49 25.13
CA ASP A 256 -21.99 10.94 26.38
C ASP A 256 -20.87 11.98 26.26
N ARG A 257 -20.36 12.32 25.07
CA ARG A 257 -19.27 13.35 24.98
C ARG A 257 -19.27 14.26 23.76
N PHE A 258 -19.81 13.77 22.65
CA PHE A 258 -20.04 14.57 21.47
C PHE A 258 -21.57 14.66 21.38
N SER A 259 -22.13 15.77 21.83
CA SER A 259 -23.55 15.87 22.22
C SER A 259 -24.51 16.05 21.03
N ALA A 260 -24.15 15.59 19.84
CA ALA A 260 -25.05 15.57 18.71
C ALA A 260 -25.70 14.18 18.64
N GLY A 261 -27.03 14.12 18.57
CA GLY A 261 -27.80 12.87 18.53
C GLY A 261 -27.58 11.98 17.30
N ALA A 262 -26.44 12.11 16.59
CA ALA A 262 -26.04 11.29 15.45
C ALA A 262 -24.53 11.01 15.50
N SER A 263 -24.14 9.74 15.38
CA SER A 263 -22.74 9.30 15.48
C SER A 263 -21.85 9.89 14.38
N GLU A 264 -22.40 10.23 13.20
CA GLU A 264 -21.67 10.93 12.14
C GLU A 264 -21.23 12.33 12.57
N ILE A 265 -22.09 13.08 13.25
CA ILE A 265 -21.74 14.43 13.73
C ILE A 265 -20.66 14.31 14.80
N ASN A 266 -20.75 13.28 15.66
CA ASN A 266 -19.74 13.00 16.67
C ASN A 266 -18.40 12.63 16.04
N ALA A 267 -18.41 11.82 14.98
CA ALA A 267 -17.23 11.49 14.20
C ALA A 267 -16.63 12.71 13.49
N GLN A 268 -17.46 13.56 12.89
CA GLN A 268 -17.03 14.82 12.28
C GLN A 268 -16.37 15.73 13.32
N LEU A 269 -16.99 15.87 14.50
CA LEU A 269 -16.47 16.71 15.58
C LEU A 269 -15.16 16.16 16.15
N ALA A 270 -15.06 14.84 16.34
CA ALA A 270 -13.83 14.18 16.79
C ALA A 270 -12.68 14.39 15.81
N LEU A 271 -12.95 14.26 14.50
CA LEU A 271 -11.99 14.54 13.44
C LEU A 271 -11.59 16.02 13.40
N TYR A 272 -12.58 16.92 13.48
CA TYR A 272 -12.34 18.35 13.48
C TYR A 272 -11.50 18.78 14.69
N LYS A 273 -11.70 18.21 15.88
CA LYS A 273 -10.93 18.61 17.06
C LYS A 273 -9.46 18.18 17.05
N GLN A 274 -9.02 17.37 16.08
CA GLN A 274 -7.63 16.91 16.04
C GLN A 274 -6.66 18.05 15.70
N ALA A 275 -5.55 18.11 16.45
CA ALA A 275 -4.36 18.84 16.06
C ALA A 275 -3.58 18.05 14.99
N TYR A 276 -2.65 18.71 14.28
CA TYR A 276 -1.83 18.09 13.23
C TYR A 276 -2.66 17.36 12.15
N ARG A 277 -3.79 17.94 11.75
CA ARG A 277 -4.79 17.29 10.87
C ARG A 277 -4.21 16.80 9.54
N ASP A 278 -3.18 17.48 9.05
CA ASP A 278 -2.43 17.16 7.84
C ASP A 278 -1.56 15.89 7.97
N ALA A 279 -1.20 15.49 9.19
CA ALA A 279 -0.47 14.25 9.44
C ALA A 279 -1.37 13.00 9.48
N PHE A 280 -2.68 13.16 9.73
CA PHE A 280 -3.64 12.07 9.82
C PHE A 280 -4.35 11.86 8.49
N LEU A 281 -3.93 10.84 7.75
CA LEU A 281 -4.49 10.46 6.45
C LEU A 281 -5.54 9.37 6.63
N ILE A 282 -6.79 9.67 6.32
CA ILE A 282 -7.92 8.75 6.49
C ILE A 282 -7.95 7.76 5.32
N LYS A 283 -7.99 6.46 5.62
CA LYS A 283 -8.00 5.39 4.62
C LYS A 283 -9.33 4.66 4.56
N LYS A 284 -10.01 4.53 5.70
CA LYS A 284 -11.26 3.81 5.80
C LYS A 284 -12.15 4.39 6.90
N ILE A 285 -13.44 4.50 6.62
CA ILE A 285 -14.49 4.85 7.58
C ILE A 285 -15.55 3.76 7.48
N GLU A 286 -15.90 3.12 8.59
CA GLU A 286 -16.91 2.07 8.61
C GLU A 286 -17.81 2.19 9.84
N SER A 287 -19.09 1.87 9.69
CA SER A 287 -19.99 1.71 10.83
C SER A 287 -20.00 0.26 11.29
N ASN A 288 -20.05 0.05 12.59
CA ASN A 288 -20.21 -1.24 13.24
C ASN A 288 -21.24 -1.13 14.40
N ASP A 289 -21.49 -2.24 15.09
CA ASP A 289 -22.44 -2.28 16.21
C ASP A 289 -22.03 -1.37 17.39
N LYS A 290 -20.76 -0.97 17.44
CA LYS A 290 -20.19 -0.06 18.45
C LYS A 290 -20.11 1.39 17.97
N GLY A 291 -20.67 1.71 16.80
CA GLY A 291 -20.67 3.05 16.20
C GLY A 291 -19.72 3.19 15.00
N ILE A 292 -19.06 4.33 14.84
CA ILE A 292 -18.23 4.63 13.67
C ILE A 292 -16.76 4.38 13.98
N LYS A 293 -16.14 3.50 13.19
CA LYS A 293 -14.70 3.26 13.18
C LYS A 293 -14.04 4.03 12.05
N ILE A 294 -13.02 4.81 12.41
CA ILE A 294 -12.20 5.57 11.48
C ILE A 294 -10.79 5.00 11.56
N SER A 295 -10.16 4.75 10.41
CA SER A 295 -8.78 4.26 10.37
C SER A 295 -7.98 4.85 9.23
N GLY A 296 -6.67 4.94 9.45
CA GLY A 296 -5.81 5.73 8.59
C GLY A 296 -4.33 5.44 8.75
N GLY A 297 -3.55 6.17 7.94
CA GLY A 297 -2.11 6.34 8.14
C GLY A 297 -1.83 7.62 8.90
N LEU A 298 -0.83 7.59 9.76
CA LEU A 298 -0.15 8.76 10.30
C LEU A 298 1.16 8.92 9.53
N VAL A 299 1.50 10.13 9.15
CA VAL A 299 2.78 10.47 8.51
C VAL A 299 3.51 11.55 9.29
N CYS A 300 4.80 11.34 9.55
CA CYS A 300 5.63 12.26 10.31
C CYS A 300 7.11 12.13 9.92
N LYS A 301 7.96 13.00 10.45
CA LYS A 301 9.42 12.90 10.32
C LYS A 301 10.07 12.50 11.64
N ALA A 302 11.20 11.80 11.55
CA ALA A 302 12.06 11.48 12.68
C ALA A 302 12.39 12.71 13.53
#